data_AF-A0A1M6MLS9-F1
#
_entry.id   AF-A0A1M6MLS9-F1
#
_cell.length_a   1.000
_cell.length_b   1.000
_cell.length_c   1.000
_cell.angle_alpha   90.00
_cell.angle_beta   90.00
_cell.angle_gamma   90.00
#
_symmetry.space_group_name_H-M   'P 1'
#
loop_
_entity.id
_entity.type
_entity.pdbx_description
1 polymer ?
#
loop_
_entity_poly.entity_id
_entity_poly.type
_entity_poly.pdbx_seq_one_letter_code
_entity_poly.pdbx_strand_id
1 'polypeptide(L)'
;MKRLLLLFALLTTLLHAGHAQYQTPGTGRRWNLAQLAAASGGYVTGAGTTFQINDTIRLAPTDTLVIMSNATVRMASLALFYVDGVLLVNPRDSVKITAINPAAPFHSFWFSGTSNGSRLRKTIVEYGGGLKAVDASLVLDSCVVRYQVSRIGSKATNSGAISLSGGAPSITNCRIYGNARSGILSPSNRPTSAIIRNNVLVANSTENGNWPQINLGVGGATPTIIENNLVVGRFDMAGGVSVSNLLGSSAVTQVRIRRNVIRNNRYGVAIVGSNINSFITQNMVENNNINPNAQTGGSGLNFQGGQTQTGVVSRNIIRGNLYGVTMLRSTATAPGPRVSFGNLASPDTTDVGRNRLTGNGNGGQIYDFYNNTADAFTAENNDWGSASAAVIETHIFHQPDNAALGLVDFQPFLTPVTTRAAAPATLAAAVFPNPATEQLTFALPASPAPAELRVYDVAGRVRATVAVKPVNGRFAWSVGQLAAGLYTYRLTQGATVATGKFAVAR
;
A
#
# COMPACT_ATOMS: atom_id res chain seq x y z
N MET A 1 31.87 -34.51 63.45
CA MET A 1 32.30 -34.25 62.05
C MET A 1 31.46 -34.98 61.01
N LYS A 2 31.14 -36.28 61.14
CA LYS A 2 30.32 -37.03 60.14
C LYS A 2 28.88 -36.51 59.94
N ARG A 3 28.23 -35.92 60.95
CA ARG A 3 26.88 -35.32 60.82
C ARG A 3 26.86 -33.94 60.15
N LEU A 4 27.98 -33.21 60.14
CA LEU A 4 28.09 -31.90 59.49
C LEU A 4 28.35 -32.03 57.98
N LEU A 5 29.07 -33.08 57.58
CA LEU A 5 29.34 -33.42 56.16
C LEU A 5 28.08 -33.90 55.42
N LEU A 6 27.14 -34.58 56.11
CA LEU A 6 25.87 -34.99 55.51
C LEU A 6 24.93 -33.80 55.24
N LEU A 7 24.95 -32.79 56.12
CA LEU A 7 24.15 -31.56 55.94
C LEU A 7 24.70 -30.69 54.79
N PHE A 8 26.03 -30.65 54.61
CA PHE A 8 26.68 -29.92 53.51
C PHE A 8 26.48 -30.61 52.15
N ALA A 9 26.39 -31.95 52.12
CA ALA A 9 26.08 -32.71 50.90
C ALA A 9 24.58 -32.68 50.53
N LEU A 10 23.68 -32.49 51.50
CA LEU A 10 22.25 -32.27 51.24
C LEU A 10 21.96 -30.82 50.80
N LEU A 11 22.74 -29.82 51.26
CA LEU A 11 22.57 -28.43 50.84
C LEU A 11 23.07 -28.17 49.41
N THR A 12 24.09 -28.91 48.93
CA THR A 12 24.60 -28.76 47.56
C THR A 12 23.74 -29.44 46.49
N THR A 13 22.82 -30.34 46.87
CA THR A 13 21.84 -30.96 45.95
C THR A 13 20.51 -30.18 45.87
N LEU A 14 20.28 -29.22 46.77
CA LEU A 14 19.11 -28.34 46.79
C LEU A 14 19.36 -26.96 46.17
N LEU A 15 20.58 -26.67 45.70
CA LEU A 15 20.87 -25.49 44.87
C LEU A 15 20.62 -25.80 43.38
N HIS A 16 19.41 -26.26 43.05
CA HIS A 16 18.89 -25.90 41.74
C HIS A 16 18.63 -24.41 41.81
N ALA A 17 19.55 -23.60 41.27
CA ALA A 17 19.22 -22.25 40.89
C ALA A 17 17.95 -22.36 40.04
N GLY A 18 16.81 -22.01 40.62
CA GLY A 18 15.59 -21.78 39.88
C GLY A 18 15.90 -20.62 38.94
N HIS A 19 16.49 -20.93 37.78
CA HIS A 19 16.64 -19.96 36.73
C HIS A 19 15.22 -19.51 36.42
N ALA A 20 14.89 -18.22 36.60
CA ALA A 20 13.57 -17.67 36.26
C ALA A 20 13.30 -17.64 34.74
N GLN A 21 14.25 -18.14 33.94
CA GLN A 21 14.23 -18.19 32.49
C GLN A 21 15.19 -19.30 32.02
N TYR A 22 14.84 -20.07 31.00
CA TYR A 22 15.78 -21.04 30.42
C TYR A 22 16.63 -20.39 29.32
N GLN A 23 17.95 -20.64 29.33
CA GLN A 23 18.84 -20.26 28.24
C GLN A 23 19.46 -21.52 27.63
N THR A 24 19.54 -21.57 26.29
CA THR A 24 20.34 -22.64 25.67
C THR A 24 21.83 -22.51 26.05
N PRO A 25 22.60 -23.60 26.07
CA PRO A 25 23.96 -23.62 26.60
C PRO A 25 24.96 -22.68 25.89
N GLY A 26 24.70 -22.27 24.64
CA GLY A 26 25.65 -21.46 23.88
C GLY A 26 26.87 -22.25 23.41
N THR A 27 26.69 -23.53 23.09
CA THR A 27 27.76 -24.44 22.67
C THR A 27 27.92 -24.53 21.16
N GLY A 28 27.23 -23.70 20.38
CA GLY A 28 27.24 -23.78 18.92
C GLY A 28 26.23 -24.80 18.39
N ARG A 29 25.31 -25.29 19.23
CA ARG A 29 24.44 -26.40 18.88
C ARG A 29 23.30 -25.93 17.98
N ARG A 30 22.98 -26.75 16.98
CA ARG A 30 21.75 -26.62 16.18
C ARG A 30 20.65 -27.46 16.83
N TRP A 31 19.69 -26.78 17.44
CA TRP A 31 18.52 -27.34 18.09
C TRP A 31 17.37 -27.49 17.10
N ASN A 32 16.55 -28.52 17.30
CA ASN A 32 15.16 -28.54 16.85
C ASN A 32 14.22 -28.43 18.08
N LEU A 33 12.91 -28.30 17.85
CA LEU A 33 11.94 -28.13 18.95
C LEU A 33 11.93 -29.31 19.94
N ALA A 34 12.07 -30.56 19.46
CA ALA A 34 12.08 -31.74 20.33
C ALA A 34 13.36 -31.81 21.20
N GLN A 35 14.51 -31.49 20.63
CA GLN A 35 15.77 -31.39 21.37
C GLN A 35 15.73 -30.25 22.39
N LEU A 36 15.13 -29.11 22.03
CA LEU A 36 14.93 -28.00 22.94
C LEU A 36 14.00 -28.41 24.09
N ALA A 37 12.88 -29.08 23.80
CA ALA A 37 11.96 -29.59 24.81
C ALA A 37 12.66 -30.53 25.80
N ALA A 38 13.43 -31.50 25.29
CA ALA A 38 14.17 -32.45 26.11
C ALA A 38 15.25 -31.80 26.99
N ALA A 39 15.91 -30.74 26.51
CA ALA A 39 17.00 -30.08 27.24
C ALA A 39 16.52 -28.97 28.20
N SER A 40 15.32 -28.44 27.98
CA SER A 40 14.87 -27.22 28.65
C SER A 40 14.36 -27.39 30.08
N GLY A 41 14.35 -28.60 30.63
CA GLY A 41 13.88 -28.83 32.00
C GLY A 41 12.42 -28.44 32.24
N GLY A 42 11.56 -28.54 31.21
CA GLY A 42 10.14 -28.21 31.29
C GLY A 42 9.76 -26.79 30.84
N TYR A 43 10.73 -25.94 30.51
CA TYR A 43 10.45 -24.61 29.91
C TYR A 43 9.83 -24.72 28.52
N VAL A 44 10.25 -25.73 27.77
CA VAL A 44 9.65 -26.15 26.51
C VAL A 44 9.15 -27.58 26.70
N THR A 45 7.87 -27.80 26.41
CA THR A 45 7.22 -29.11 26.50
C THR A 45 6.52 -29.44 25.20
N GLY A 46 6.15 -30.71 25.01
CA GLY A 46 5.44 -31.18 23.85
C GLY A 46 6.29 -32.05 22.93
N ALA A 47 5.63 -32.62 21.92
CA ALA A 47 6.20 -33.58 21.00
C ALA A 47 5.49 -33.53 19.64
N GLY A 48 6.09 -34.14 18.63
CA GLY A 48 5.54 -34.17 17.28
C GLY A 48 5.45 -32.76 16.68
N THR A 49 4.22 -32.28 16.46
CA THR A 49 3.95 -30.99 15.81
C THR A 49 3.40 -29.94 16.77
N THR A 50 3.25 -30.24 18.07
CA THR A 50 2.72 -29.28 19.05
C THR A 50 3.68 -29.13 20.22
N PHE A 51 4.14 -27.90 20.42
CA PHE A 51 5.06 -27.52 21.49
C PHE A 51 4.47 -26.38 22.29
N GLN A 52 4.85 -26.30 23.55
CA GLN A 52 4.47 -25.25 24.47
C GLN A 52 5.71 -24.67 25.12
N ILE A 53 5.82 -23.33 25.11
CA ILE A 53 6.84 -22.57 25.83
C ILE A 53 6.15 -22.01 27.07
N ASN A 54 6.53 -22.55 28.24
CA ASN A 54 5.84 -22.35 29.52
C ASN A 54 6.26 -21.07 30.23
N ASP A 55 7.45 -20.56 29.92
CA ASP A 55 7.97 -19.30 30.46
C ASP A 55 9.04 -18.74 29.52
N THR A 56 9.68 -17.64 29.90
CA THR A 56 10.72 -16.96 29.14
C THR A 56 11.89 -17.89 28.81
N ILE A 57 12.27 -17.92 27.53
CA ILE A 57 13.43 -18.64 27.05
C ILE A 57 14.36 -17.74 26.24
N ARG A 58 15.64 -18.09 26.24
CA ARG A 58 16.69 -17.37 25.52
C ARG A 58 17.52 -18.33 24.66
N LEU A 59 17.55 -18.11 23.35
CA LEU A 59 18.48 -18.78 22.45
C LEU A 59 19.83 -18.04 22.50
N ALA A 60 20.85 -18.69 23.05
CA ALA A 60 22.17 -18.10 23.25
C ALA A 60 22.86 -17.72 21.92
N PRO A 61 23.77 -16.72 21.91
CA PRO A 61 24.36 -16.13 20.70
C PRO A 61 24.98 -17.10 19.68
N THR A 62 25.56 -18.20 20.16
CA THR A 62 26.24 -19.20 19.31
C THR A 62 25.32 -20.33 18.86
N ASP A 63 24.14 -20.48 19.48
CA ASP A 63 23.22 -21.56 19.17
C ASP A 63 22.26 -21.19 18.03
N THR A 64 21.73 -22.22 17.36
CA THR A 64 20.71 -22.06 16.32
C THR A 64 19.49 -22.90 16.66
N LEU A 65 18.28 -22.36 16.55
CA LEU A 65 17.04 -23.14 16.55
C LEU A 65 16.52 -23.26 15.12
N VAL A 66 16.31 -24.50 14.66
CA VAL A 66 15.82 -24.81 13.31
C VAL A 66 14.46 -25.50 13.39
N ILE A 67 13.48 -24.98 12.65
CA ILE A 67 12.13 -25.53 12.54
C ILE A 67 11.81 -25.75 11.05
N MET A 68 11.96 -26.99 10.58
CA MET A 68 11.75 -27.38 9.18
C MET A 68 10.44 -28.14 8.94
N SER A 69 9.75 -28.53 10.00
CA SER A 69 8.46 -29.23 9.94
C SER A 69 7.33 -28.29 10.35
N ASN A 70 6.11 -28.62 9.92
CA ASN A 70 4.93 -27.91 10.38
C ASN A 70 4.80 -28.07 11.90
N ALA A 71 4.56 -26.98 12.62
CA ALA A 71 4.42 -27.01 14.06
C ALA A 71 3.49 -25.91 14.57
N THR A 72 2.85 -26.14 15.70
CA THR A 72 2.23 -25.12 16.53
C THR A 72 3.04 -24.96 17.81
N VAL A 73 3.54 -23.75 18.06
CA VAL A 73 4.22 -23.35 19.29
C VAL A 73 3.27 -22.46 20.08
N ARG A 74 2.82 -22.93 21.24
CA ARG A 74 1.94 -22.19 22.15
C ARG A 74 2.77 -21.53 23.25
N MET A 75 2.66 -20.23 23.40
CA MET A 75 3.41 -19.43 24.36
C MET A 75 2.53 -19.13 25.58
N ALA A 76 3.06 -19.33 26.78
CA ALA A 76 2.39 -18.91 28.00
C ALA A 76 2.24 -17.38 28.10
N SER A 77 1.31 -16.94 28.95
CA SER A 77 1.13 -15.52 29.25
C SER A 77 2.44 -14.90 29.70
N LEU A 78 2.75 -13.69 29.23
CA LEU A 78 3.98 -12.95 29.53
C LEU A 78 5.30 -13.62 29.09
N ALA A 79 5.29 -14.84 28.58
CA ALA A 79 6.50 -15.51 28.12
C ALA A 79 7.16 -14.72 26.98
N LEU A 80 8.48 -14.59 27.06
CA LEU A 80 9.31 -13.91 26.07
C LEU A 80 10.28 -14.89 25.45
N PHE A 81 10.36 -14.91 24.12
CA PHE A 81 11.43 -15.61 23.43
C PHE A 81 12.51 -14.61 23.01
N TYR A 82 13.60 -14.57 23.78
CA TYR A 82 14.82 -13.86 23.40
C TYR A 82 15.65 -14.70 22.42
N VAL A 83 16.03 -14.09 21.30
CA VAL A 83 16.81 -14.70 20.23
C VAL A 83 18.09 -13.88 20.11
N ASP A 84 19.16 -14.37 20.72
CA ASP A 84 20.51 -13.82 20.53
C ASP A 84 21.30 -14.64 19.52
N GLY A 85 21.03 -15.95 19.44
CA GLY A 85 21.52 -16.82 18.38
C GLY A 85 20.69 -16.69 17.10
N VAL A 86 20.57 -17.79 16.35
CA VAL A 86 19.91 -17.78 15.03
C VAL A 86 18.62 -18.61 15.06
N LEU A 87 17.49 -17.99 14.72
CA LEU A 87 16.22 -18.69 14.51
C LEU A 87 15.96 -18.90 13.01
N LEU A 88 15.91 -20.15 12.58
CA LEU A 88 15.60 -20.55 11.20
C LEU A 88 14.28 -21.30 11.15
N VAL A 89 13.28 -20.74 10.46
CA VAL A 89 11.97 -21.37 10.27
C VAL A 89 11.69 -21.47 8.78
N ASN A 90 11.49 -22.68 8.28
CA ASN A 90 11.15 -22.92 6.87
C ASN A 90 10.40 -24.26 6.70
N PRO A 91 9.15 -24.35 7.18
CA PRO A 91 8.34 -25.55 7.06
C PRO A 91 7.84 -25.77 5.62
N ARG A 92 7.26 -26.95 5.38
CA ARG A 92 6.57 -27.25 4.12
C ARG A 92 5.36 -26.32 3.93
N ASP A 93 4.49 -26.26 4.94
CA ASP A 93 3.28 -25.42 4.95
C ASP A 93 3.44 -24.23 5.89
N SER A 94 3.38 -24.43 7.20
CA SER A 94 3.46 -23.33 8.16
C SER A 94 3.93 -23.73 9.56
N VAL A 95 4.48 -22.76 10.28
CA VAL A 95 4.70 -22.82 11.73
C VAL A 95 3.83 -21.74 12.36
N LYS A 96 2.95 -22.13 13.28
CA LYS A 96 2.10 -21.20 14.01
C LYS A 96 2.66 -20.95 15.40
N ILE A 97 2.86 -19.69 15.73
CA ILE A 97 3.29 -19.20 17.04
C ILE A 97 2.11 -18.38 17.60
N THR A 98 1.56 -18.83 18.72
CA THR A 98 0.32 -18.29 19.29
C THR A 98 0.34 -18.33 20.81
N ALA A 99 -0.50 -17.56 21.49
CA ALA A 99 -0.69 -17.72 22.94
C ALA A 99 -1.41 -19.04 23.26
N ILE A 100 -1.13 -19.62 24.43
CA ILE A 100 -1.96 -20.72 24.99
C ILE A 100 -3.40 -20.25 25.15
N ASN A 101 -3.59 -19.05 25.70
CA ASN A 101 -4.88 -18.39 25.84
C ASN A 101 -4.81 -17.01 25.16
N PRO A 102 -5.57 -16.74 24.09
CA PRO A 102 -5.61 -15.43 23.44
C PRO A 102 -5.98 -14.25 24.36
N ALA A 103 -6.70 -14.49 25.45
CA ALA A 103 -7.02 -13.47 26.47
C ALA A 103 -5.85 -13.21 27.44
N ALA A 104 -4.80 -14.03 27.41
CA ALA A 104 -3.58 -13.88 28.19
C ALA A 104 -2.34 -13.99 27.26
N PRO A 105 -2.05 -12.94 26.46
CA PRO A 105 -1.03 -12.96 25.42
C PRO A 105 0.39 -13.20 25.96
N PHE A 106 1.26 -13.75 25.10
CA PHE A 106 2.70 -13.80 25.36
C PHE A 106 3.36 -12.45 25.07
N HIS A 107 4.54 -12.21 25.65
CA HIS A 107 5.17 -10.90 25.56
C HIS A 107 5.65 -10.55 24.15
N SER A 108 6.64 -11.25 23.60
CA SER A 108 7.13 -11.01 22.23
C SER A 108 8.14 -12.07 21.79
N PHE A 109 8.57 -11.99 20.54
CA PHE A 109 9.89 -12.45 20.13
C PHE A 109 10.82 -11.24 20.08
N TRP A 110 12.01 -11.37 20.64
CA TRP A 110 13.01 -10.31 20.64
C TRP A 110 14.31 -10.82 20.02
N PHE A 111 14.62 -10.31 18.84
CA PHE A 111 15.86 -10.52 18.09
C PHE A 111 16.86 -9.43 18.45
N SER A 112 18.01 -9.81 19.01
CA SER A 112 19.07 -8.87 19.40
C SER A 112 20.09 -8.67 18.27
N GLY A 113 21.03 -7.73 18.46
CA GLY A 113 22.04 -7.41 17.45
C GLY A 113 22.99 -8.56 17.10
N THR A 114 23.04 -9.62 17.91
CA THR A 114 23.81 -10.84 17.59
C THR A 114 23.02 -11.85 16.76
N SER A 115 21.69 -11.69 16.66
CA SER A 115 20.80 -12.64 15.97
C SER A 115 20.83 -12.53 14.44
N ASN A 116 21.90 -11.95 13.90
CA ASN A 116 22.13 -11.80 12.48
C ASN A 116 22.11 -13.17 11.80
N GLY A 117 21.24 -13.31 10.80
CA GLY A 117 20.99 -14.59 10.13
C GLY A 117 19.66 -15.26 10.50
N SER A 118 18.91 -14.72 11.47
CA SER A 118 17.55 -15.18 11.75
C SER A 118 16.63 -14.95 10.53
N ARG A 119 15.96 -16.03 10.11
CA ARG A 119 15.12 -16.08 8.91
C ARG A 119 13.87 -16.87 9.23
N LEU A 120 12.73 -16.20 9.23
CA LEU A 120 11.44 -16.83 9.41
C LEU A 120 10.72 -16.84 8.07
N ARG A 121 10.35 -18.03 7.61
CA ARG A 121 9.53 -18.25 6.43
C ARG A 121 8.25 -18.95 6.81
N LYS A 122 7.14 -18.59 6.17
CA LYS A 122 5.84 -19.27 6.35
C LYS A 122 5.43 -19.40 7.82
N THR A 123 5.74 -18.37 8.59
CA THR A 123 5.47 -18.34 10.03
C THR A 123 4.25 -17.47 10.29
N ILE A 124 3.32 -17.98 11.09
CA ILE A 124 2.15 -17.25 11.57
C ILE A 124 2.43 -16.84 13.01
N VAL A 125 2.31 -15.55 13.34
CA VAL A 125 2.49 -15.01 14.69
C VAL A 125 1.22 -14.27 15.08
N GLU A 126 0.58 -14.70 16.17
CA GLU A 126 -0.71 -14.17 16.64
C GLU A 126 -0.84 -14.13 18.16
N TYR A 127 -1.63 -13.20 18.71
CA TYR A 127 -1.92 -13.10 20.15
C TYR A 127 -0.68 -12.96 21.04
N GLY A 128 0.25 -12.09 20.66
CA GLY A 128 1.38 -11.67 21.51
C GLY A 128 1.63 -10.17 21.42
N GLY A 129 2.70 -9.69 22.02
CA GLY A 129 3.20 -8.33 21.85
C GLY A 129 4.21 -8.17 20.70
N GLY A 130 4.08 -8.99 19.64
CA GLY A 130 4.75 -8.79 18.36
C GLY A 130 6.18 -9.32 18.25
N LEU A 131 6.81 -8.94 17.14
CA LEU A 131 8.20 -9.23 16.80
C LEU A 131 9.04 -7.96 17.01
N LYS A 132 10.16 -8.05 17.73
CA LYS A 132 11.09 -6.96 17.97
C LYS A 132 12.46 -7.29 17.42
N ALA A 133 13.01 -6.43 16.57
CA ALA A 133 14.37 -6.55 16.05
C ALA A 133 15.16 -5.31 16.45
N VAL A 134 16.20 -5.50 17.27
CA VAL A 134 17.10 -4.42 17.72
C VAL A 134 18.48 -4.72 17.20
N ASP A 135 18.96 -3.91 16.25
CA ASP A 135 20.20 -4.07 15.48
C ASP A 135 20.33 -5.42 14.74
N ALA A 136 19.23 -6.17 14.65
CA ALA A 136 19.17 -7.45 13.97
C ALA A 136 18.77 -7.26 12.51
N SER A 137 19.50 -7.90 11.59
CA SER A 137 19.09 -8.00 10.18
C SER A 137 18.09 -9.15 9.98
N LEU A 138 16.94 -9.07 10.66
CA LEU A 138 15.88 -10.07 10.64
C LEU A 138 15.26 -10.18 9.24
N VAL A 139 15.07 -11.41 8.75
CA VAL A 139 14.32 -11.67 7.51
C VAL A 139 12.99 -12.35 7.84
N LEU A 140 11.90 -11.72 7.44
CA LEU A 140 10.55 -12.30 7.42
C LEU A 140 10.12 -12.44 5.96
N ASP A 141 9.81 -13.66 5.54
CA ASP A 141 9.34 -13.92 4.19
C ASP A 141 8.11 -14.84 4.17
N SER A 142 7.07 -14.46 3.43
CA SER A 142 5.85 -15.29 3.33
C SER A 142 5.19 -15.56 4.70
N CYS A 143 5.32 -14.63 5.65
CA CYS A 143 4.79 -14.76 7.01
C CYS A 143 3.42 -14.09 7.18
N VAL A 144 2.73 -14.46 8.26
CA VAL A 144 1.50 -13.79 8.72
C VAL A 144 1.74 -13.23 10.11
N VAL A 145 1.54 -11.91 10.30
CA VAL A 145 1.62 -11.27 11.61
C VAL A 145 0.30 -10.56 11.90
N ARG A 146 -0.48 -11.10 12.85
CA ARG A 146 -1.84 -10.63 13.11
C ARG A 146 -2.17 -10.57 14.59
N TYR A 147 -3.18 -9.80 14.95
CA TYR A 147 -3.77 -9.77 16.29
C TYR A 147 -2.74 -9.60 17.42
N GLN A 148 -1.66 -8.85 17.14
CA GLN A 148 -0.71 -8.47 18.17
C GLN A 148 -1.33 -7.39 19.04
N VAL A 149 -1.12 -7.49 20.35
CA VAL A 149 -1.59 -6.54 21.35
C VAL A 149 -0.52 -5.48 21.62
N SER A 150 -0.94 -4.27 21.99
CA SER A 150 -0.02 -3.19 22.37
C SER A 150 0.30 -3.16 23.87
N ARG A 151 -0.46 -3.91 24.67
CA ARG A 151 -0.35 -3.97 26.13
C ARG A 151 -0.63 -5.37 26.65
N ILE A 152 0.04 -5.74 27.73
CA ILE A 152 -0.32 -6.90 28.56
C ILE A 152 -0.45 -6.41 30.00
N GLY A 153 -1.66 -6.49 30.55
CA GLY A 153 -2.01 -5.74 31.76
C GLY A 153 -1.86 -4.23 31.53
N SER A 154 -1.19 -3.53 32.44
CA SER A 154 -0.90 -2.10 32.33
C SER A 154 0.38 -1.77 31.53
N LYS A 155 1.18 -2.78 31.16
CA LYS A 155 2.48 -2.57 30.52
C LYS A 155 2.36 -2.55 29.00
N ALA A 156 2.88 -1.49 28.38
CA ALA A 156 3.01 -1.43 26.93
C ALA A 156 4.03 -2.46 26.43
N THR A 157 3.68 -3.23 25.40
CA THR A 157 4.56 -4.20 24.77
C THR A 157 5.20 -3.64 23.52
N ASN A 158 4.43 -2.99 22.65
CA ASN A 158 4.92 -2.47 21.37
C ASN A 158 4.11 -1.27 20.87
N SER A 159 4.67 -0.57 19.88
CA SER A 159 3.96 0.44 19.08
C SER A 159 3.72 -0.03 17.64
N GLY A 160 4.15 -1.25 17.30
CA GLY A 160 3.80 -1.93 16.07
C GLY A 160 4.03 -3.43 16.17
N ALA A 161 3.29 -4.20 15.37
CA ALA A 161 3.32 -5.66 15.36
C ALA A 161 4.70 -6.22 15.01
N ILE A 162 5.41 -5.52 14.12
CA ILE A 162 6.82 -5.70 13.81
C ILE A 162 7.53 -4.40 14.17
N SER A 163 8.27 -4.40 15.27
CA SER A 163 9.03 -3.25 15.78
C SER A 163 10.51 -3.41 15.42
N LEU A 164 11.03 -2.48 14.64
CA LEU A 164 12.39 -2.49 14.10
C LEU A 164 13.18 -1.33 14.69
N SER A 165 14.43 -1.56 15.07
CA SER A 165 15.27 -0.54 15.67
C SER A 165 16.74 -0.82 15.36
N GLY A 166 17.26 -0.22 14.29
CA GLY A 166 18.61 -0.48 13.81
C GLY A 166 18.65 -1.53 12.70
N GLY A 167 19.82 -1.66 12.06
CA GLY A 167 20.08 -2.66 11.02
C GLY A 167 19.30 -2.43 9.72
N ALA A 168 19.27 -3.49 8.90
CA ALA A 168 18.58 -3.53 7.60
C ALA A 168 17.63 -4.75 7.52
N PRO A 169 16.60 -4.82 8.38
CA PRO A 169 15.64 -5.92 8.37
C PRO A 169 14.85 -5.97 7.05
N SER A 170 14.48 -7.17 6.63
CA SER A 170 13.74 -7.43 5.39
C SER A 170 12.41 -8.12 5.68
N ILE A 171 11.32 -7.49 5.29
CA ILE A 171 9.95 -7.97 5.45
C ILE A 171 9.34 -8.07 4.05
N THR A 172 9.21 -9.29 3.55
CA THR A 172 8.78 -9.56 2.18
C THR A 172 7.64 -10.55 2.10
N ASN A 173 6.73 -10.36 1.14
CA ASN A 173 5.67 -11.32 0.82
C ASN A 173 4.76 -11.67 2.03
N CYS A 174 4.69 -10.81 3.04
CA CYS A 174 3.97 -11.07 4.29
C CYS A 174 2.54 -10.51 4.26
N ARG A 175 1.68 -11.07 5.10
CA ARG A 175 0.35 -10.52 5.44
C ARG A 175 0.35 -10.00 6.87
N ILE A 176 0.05 -8.72 7.06
CA ILE A 176 0.14 -8.03 8.35
C ILE A 176 -1.18 -7.31 8.62
N TYR A 177 -1.98 -7.79 9.57
CA TYR A 177 -3.34 -7.27 9.73
C TYR A 177 -3.92 -7.39 11.13
N GLY A 178 -4.92 -6.55 11.43
CA GLY A 178 -5.69 -6.64 12.67
C GLY A 178 -4.84 -6.46 13.93
N ASN A 179 -3.70 -5.78 13.82
CA ASN A 179 -2.83 -5.53 14.97
C ASN A 179 -3.29 -4.27 15.71
N ALA A 180 -3.07 -4.23 17.03
CA ALA A 180 -3.50 -3.14 17.90
C ALA A 180 -3.00 -1.76 17.44
N ARG A 181 -1.78 -1.70 16.91
CA ARG A 181 -1.11 -0.49 16.41
C ARG A 181 -0.53 -0.75 15.02
N SER A 182 0.49 0.01 14.61
CA SER A 182 1.13 -0.10 13.29
C SER A 182 1.48 -1.55 12.91
N GLY A 183 1.40 -1.89 11.62
CA GLY A 183 1.87 -3.19 11.15
C GLY A 183 3.38 -3.30 11.27
N ILE A 184 4.08 -2.30 10.74
CA ILE A 184 5.54 -2.17 10.81
C ILE A 184 5.89 -0.80 11.40
N LEU A 185 6.83 -0.77 12.34
CA LEU A 185 7.28 0.43 13.02
C LEU A 185 8.82 0.49 13.10
N SER A 186 9.40 1.68 12.93
CA SER A 186 10.73 2.02 13.47
C SER A 186 10.71 3.37 14.20
N PRO A 187 11.55 3.57 15.24
CA PRO A 187 11.54 4.80 16.01
C PRO A 187 12.40 5.90 15.35
N SER A 188 12.13 7.17 15.64
CA SER A 188 12.88 8.32 15.10
C SER A 188 14.26 8.54 15.74
N ASN A 189 14.60 7.81 16.81
CA ASN A 189 15.89 7.95 17.51
C ASN A 189 16.92 6.90 17.12
N ARG A 190 16.58 5.97 16.21
CA ARG A 190 17.47 4.88 15.81
C ARG A 190 17.43 4.64 14.29
N PRO A 191 18.51 4.95 13.56
CA PRO A 191 18.59 4.74 12.11
C PRO A 191 18.28 3.30 11.71
N THR A 192 17.26 3.12 10.86
CA THR A 192 16.78 1.80 10.44
C THR A 192 16.55 1.79 8.92
N SER A 193 17.23 0.90 8.19
CA SER A 193 17.13 0.81 6.72
C SER A 193 16.29 -0.39 6.29
N ALA A 194 15.01 -0.36 6.62
CA ALA A 194 14.12 -1.50 6.39
C ALA A 194 13.81 -1.71 4.89
N ILE A 195 13.70 -2.97 4.49
CA ILE A 195 13.17 -3.40 3.20
C ILE A 195 11.77 -3.96 3.42
N ILE A 196 10.76 -3.30 2.86
CA ILE A 196 9.34 -3.67 2.99
C ILE A 196 8.79 -3.86 1.57
N ARG A 197 8.70 -5.12 1.11
CA ARG A 197 8.28 -5.43 -0.27
C ARG A 197 7.19 -6.46 -0.40
N ASN A 198 6.30 -6.29 -1.38
CA ASN A 198 5.29 -7.29 -1.75
C ASN A 198 4.39 -7.72 -0.57
N ASN A 199 4.17 -6.84 0.41
CA ASN A 199 3.37 -7.16 1.58
C ASN A 199 1.92 -6.71 1.41
N VAL A 200 1.03 -7.35 2.16
CA VAL A 200 -0.37 -6.92 2.33
C VAL A 200 -0.55 -6.46 3.77
N LEU A 201 -0.72 -5.15 3.97
CA LEU A 201 -0.99 -4.52 5.26
C LEU A 201 -2.42 -4.01 5.30
N VAL A 202 -3.27 -4.59 6.15
CA VAL A 202 -4.71 -4.30 6.15
C VAL A 202 -5.23 -4.15 7.56
N ALA A 203 -5.97 -3.07 7.83
CA ALA A 203 -6.70 -2.87 9.08
C ALA A 203 -5.85 -3.10 10.35
N ASN A 204 -4.59 -2.68 10.33
CA ASN A 204 -3.82 -2.48 11.56
C ASN A 204 -4.28 -1.18 12.24
N SER A 205 -3.83 -0.94 13.47
CA SER A 205 -4.31 0.13 14.36
C SER A 205 -5.75 -0.07 14.83
N THR A 206 -6.06 -1.27 15.35
CA THR A 206 -7.41 -1.55 15.90
C THR A 206 -7.74 -0.73 17.16
N GLU A 207 -6.73 -0.15 17.82
CA GLU A 207 -6.93 0.82 18.91
C GLU A 207 -7.38 2.20 18.41
N ASN A 208 -7.45 2.40 17.09
CA ASN A 208 -7.84 3.66 16.45
C ASN A 208 -7.02 4.86 16.97
N GLY A 209 -5.71 4.65 17.18
CA GLY A 209 -4.75 5.72 17.42
C GLY A 209 -4.11 6.21 16.13
N ASN A 210 -3.31 7.28 16.22
CA ASN A 210 -2.49 7.78 15.11
C ASN A 210 -1.30 6.86 14.80
N TRP A 211 -1.60 5.62 14.42
CA TRP A 211 -0.65 4.56 14.11
C TRP A 211 -0.81 4.16 12.65
N PRO A 212 0.07 4.64 11.76
CA PRO A 212 0.03 4.28 10.36
C PRO A 212 0.26 2.78 10.14
N GLN A 213 -0.22 2.22 9.02
CA GLN A 213 0.04 0.82 8.68
C GLN A 213 1.55 0.54 8.62
N ILE A 214 2.32 1.47 8.04
CA ILE A 214 3.80 1.52 8.07
C ILE A 214 4.23 2.85 8.69
N ASN A 215 4.93 2.82 9.82
CA ASN A 215 5.34 4.03 10.55
C ASN A 215 6.84 4.02 10.84
N LEU A 216 7.62 4.73 10.04
CA LEU A 216 9.08 4.70 10.13
C LEU A 216 9.64 6.02 10.63
N GLY A 217 10.68 5.89 11.45
CA GLY A 217 11.54 6.97 11.88
C GLY A 217 12.65 7.26 10.87
N VAL A 218 13.82 7.60 11.41
CA VAL A 218 15.01 7.96 10.62
C VAL A 218 15.62 6.74 9.93
N GLY A 219 16.06 6.92 8.68
CA GLY A 219 16.73 5.91 7.88
C GLY A 219 18.20 5.73 8.27
N GLY A 220 18.74 4.53 8.03
CA GLY A 220 20.17 4.23 8.15
C GLY A 220 20.97 4.64 6.91
N ALA A 221 22.20 4.11 6.81
CA ALA A 221 23.14 4.44 5.74
C ALA A 221 22.66 4.00 4.34
N THR A 222 21.81 2.97 4.27
CA THR A 222 21.21 2.52 3.01
C THR A 222 19.76 2.99 2.90
N PRO A 223 19.23 3.19 1.68
CA PRO A 223 17.86 3.64 1.50
C PRO A 223 16.85 2.67 2.12
N THR A 224 15.88 3.21 2.85
CA THR A 224 14.67 2.49 3.23
C THR A 224 13.82 2.26 1.98
N ILE A 225 13.35 1.03 1.79
CA ILE A 225 12.55 0.66 0.62
C ILE A 225 11.15 0.22 1.05
N ILE A 226 10.13 0.89 0.49
CA ILE A 226 8.72 0.54 0.62
C ILE A 226 8.18 0.34 -0.79
N GLU A 227 8.10 -0.91 -1.24
CA GLU A 227 7.84 -1.20 -2.65
C GLU A 227 6.82 -2.32 -2.90
N ASN A 228 5.91 -2.09 -3.84
CA ASN A 228 4.92 -3.09 -4.28
C ASN A 228 4.05 -3.66 -3.14
N ASN A 229 3.73 -2.84 -2.14
CA ASN A 229 2.85 -3.24 -1.04
C ASN A 229 1.40 -2.81 -1.31
N LEU A 230 0.45 -3.58 -0.78
CA LEU A 230 -0.95 -3.19 -0.63
C LEU A 230 -1.16 -2.70 0.81
N VAL A 231 -1.57 -1.45 0.98
CA VAL A 231 -1.77 -0.78 2.28
C VAL A 231 -3.20 -0.27 2.36
N VAL A 232 -4.03 -0.91 3.19
CA VAL A 232 -5.47 -0.61 3.29
C VAL A 232 -5.88 -0.31 4.73
N GLY A 233 -6.43 0.88 4.95
CA GLY A 233 -6.94 1.30 6.24
C GLY A 233 -8.35 0.79 6.53
N ARG A 234 -8.77 0.99 7.79
CA ARG A 234 -10.10 0.64 8.30
C ARG A 234 -10.55 1.53 9.46
N PHE A 235 -9.61 2.12 10.19
CA PHE A 235 -9.87 2.93 11.38
C PHE A 235 -9.52 4.38 11.11
N ASP A 236 -10.37 5.30 11.55
CA ASP A 236 -10.32 6.73 11.24
C ASP A 236 -8.96 7.37 11.54
N MET A 237 -8.26 6.91 12.57
CA MET A 237 -6.98 7.49 12.98
C MET A 237 -5.77 6.81 12.33
N ALA A 238 -5.95 5.71 11.60
CA ALA A 238 -4.87 4.93 11.04
C ALA A 238 -4.37 5.52 9.70
N GLY A 239 -3.16 6.08 9.68
CA GLY A 239 -2.50 6.52 8.44
C GLY A 239 -2.04 5.35 7.55
N GLY A 240 -1.69 5.64 6.29
CA GLY A 240 -1.15 4.64 5.37
C GLY A 240 0.34 4.39 5.62
N VAL A 241 1.19 5.25 5.07
CA VAL A 241 2.65 5.20 5.22
C VAL A 241 3.14 6.52 5.82
N SER A 242 3.97 6.44 6.86
CA SER A 242 4.63 7.60 7.47
C SER A 242 6.13 7.37 7.53
N VAL A 243 6.90 8.39 7.16
CA VAL A 243 8.36 8.46 7.33
C VAL A 243 8.69 9.78 7.99
N SER A 244 9.39 9.73 9.13
CA SER A 244 9.54 10.92 9.97
C SER A 244 10.93 11.07 10.61
N ASN A 245 11.47 12.28 10.53
CA ASN A 245 12.67 12.72 11.23
C ASN A 245 12.33 13.87 12.19
N LEU A 246 11.70 13.51 13.30
CA LEU A 246 11.18 14.47 14.29
C LEU A 246 12.20 14.86 15.36
N LEU A 247 13.33 14.14 15.44
CA LEU A 247 14.37 14.35 16.45
C LEU A 247 15.61 15.06 15.90
N GLY A 248 15.53 15.58 14.67
CA GLY A 248 16.59 16.43 14.11
C GLY A 248 17.88 15.70 13.75
N SER A 249 17.82 14.42 13.34
CA SER A 249 19.00 13.70 12.85
C SER A 249 19.66 14.48 11.70
N SER A 250 20.98 14.69 11.79
CA SER A 250 21.78 15.35 10.75
C SER A 250 21.99 14.46 9.51
N ALA A 251 21.97 13.14 9.68
CA ALA A 251 22.03 12.21 8.56
C ALA A 251 20.73 12.25 7.75
N VAL A 252 20.89 12.27 6.42
CA VAL A 252 19.75 12.31 5.49
C VAL A 252 19.10 10.93 5.40
N THR A 253 17.81 10.86 5.76
CA THR A 253 16.98 9.67 5.56
C THR A 253 16.67 9.51 4.08
N GLN A 254 17.24 8.50 3.45
CA GLN A 254 16.96 8.14 2.06
C GLN A 254 15.78 7.15 2.02
N VAL A 255 14.71 7.50 1.32
CA VAL A 255 13.52 6.61 1.21
C VAL A 255 12.99 6.51 -0.21
N ARG A 256 12.63 5.28 -0.61
CA ARG A 256 11.99 4.98 -1.89
C ARG A 256 10.64 4.34 -1.65
N ILE A 257 9.57 5.07 -1.95
CA ILE A 257 8.18 4.60 -1.84
C ILE A 257 7.67 4.40 -3.26
N ARG A 258 7.61 3.15 -3.72
CA ARG A 258 7.36 2.86 -5.14
C ARG A 258 6.36 1.76 -5.40
N ARG A 259 5.51 1.91 -6.41
CA ARG A 259 4.62 0.82 -6.88
C ARG A 259 3.65 0.30 -5.83
N ASN A 260 3.37 1.08 -4.79
CA ASN A 260 2.43 0.67 -3.74
C ASN A 260 0.99 1.07 -4.13
N VAL A 261 0.03 0.33 -3.59
CA VAL A 261 -1.39 0.70 -3.57
C VAL A 261 -1.75 1.08 -2.15
N ILE A 262 -2.10 2.35 -1.92
CA ILE A 262 -2.35 2.92 -0.59
C ILE A 262 -3.75 3.55 -0.59
N ARG A 263 -4.68 2.95 0.16
CA ARG A 263 -6.09 3.40 0.15
C ARG A 263 -6.84 3.24 1.45
N ASN A 264 -7.91 4.01 1.60
CA ASN A 264 -8.84 3.94 2.74
C ASN A 264 -8.18 4.15 4.10
N ASN A 265 -7.07 4.90 4.15
CA ASN A 265 -6.41 5.31 5.39
C ASN A 265 -6.79 6.75 5.77
N ARG A 266 -6.40 7.18 6.97
CA ARG A 266 -6.52 8.58 7.41
C ARG A 266 -5.83 9.55 6.47
N TYR A 267 -4.70 9.15 5.91
CA TYR A 267 -3.90 9.83 4.88
C TYR A 267 -3.10 8.77 4.13
N GLY A 268 -2.66 9.06 2.90
CA GLY A 268 -1.92 8.12 2.07
C GLY A 268 -0.47 7.97 2.53
N VAL A 269 0.36 8.96 2.21
CA VAL A 269 1.79 9.03 2.58
C VAL A 269 2.05 10.33 3.32
N ALA A 270 2.75 10.28 4.45
CA ALA A 270 3.23 11.44 5.17
C ALA A 270 4.76 11.41 5.30
N ILE A 271 5.41 12.49 4.88
CA ILE A 271 6.85 12.73 5.07
C ILE A 271 6.98 13.93 6.01
N VAL A 272 7.49 13.69 7.22
CA VAL A 272 7.47 14.68 8.31
C VAL A 272 8.86 14.94 8.87
N GLY A 273 9.24 16.21 9.01
CA GLY A 273 10.53 16.65 9.52
C GLY A 273 11.55 16.99 8.43
N SER A 274 12.79 17.21 8.83
CA SER A 274 13.88 17.68 7.95
C SER A 274 14.88 16.56 7.65
N ASN A 275 15.81 16.79 6.71
CA ASN A 275 16.86 15.82 6.32
C ASN A 275 16.27 14.49 5.84
N ILE A 276 15.28 14.56 4.95
CA ILE A 276 14.68 13.39 4.30
C ILE A 276 14.77 13.62 2.80
N ASN A 277 15.27 12.63 2.07
CA ASN A 277 15.21 12.61 0.62
C ASN A 277 14.28 11.47 0.18
N SER A 278 13.14 11.82 -0.42
CA SER A 278 12.08 10.88 -0.76
C SER A 278 11.85 10.75 -2.26
N PHE A 279 11.95 9.53 -2.78
CA PHE A 279 11.51 9.19 -4.14
C PHE A 279 10.16 8.46 -4.06
N ILE A 280 9.08 9.17 -4.38
CA ILE A 280 7.72 8.64 -4.35
C ILE A 280 7.26 8.47 -5.79
N THR A 281 7.31 7.25 -6.32
CA THR A 281 7.04 7.01 -7.75
C THR A 281 6.17 5.80 -8.04
N GLN A 282 5.34 5.91 -9.07
CA GLN A 282 4.54 4.79 -9.56
C GLN A 282 3.55 4.21 -8.53
N ASN A 283 3.15 4.98 -7.52
CA ASN A 283 2.16 4.54 -6.53
C ASN A 283 0.73 4.89 -6.97
N MET A 284 -0.24 4.12 -6.50
CA MET A 284 -1.66 4.48 -6.52
C MET A 284 -2.09 4.84 -5.10
N VAL A 285 -2.43 6.10 -4.88
CA VAL A 285 -2.79 6.67 -3.58
C VAL A 285 -4.22 7.22 -3.68
N GLU A 286 -5.19 6.43 -3.21
CA GLU A 286 -6.60 6.73 -3.45
C GLU A 286 -7.49 6.63 -2.22
N ASN A 287 -8.50 7.49 -2.12
CA ASN A 287 -9.54 7.41 -1.10
C ASN A 287 -8.99 7.34 0.33
N ASN A 288 -7.88 8.04 0.62
CA ASN A 288 -7.35 8.14 1.97
C ASN A 288 -8.04 9.29 2.72
N ASN A 289 -9.36 9.13 2.92
CA ASN A 289 -10.28 10.11 3.48
C ASN A 289 -11.19 9.49 4.55
N ILE A 290 -10.79 8.35 5.13
CA ILE A 290 -11.60 7.65 6.13
C ILE A 290 -11.85 8.52 7.37
N ASN A 291 -10.89 9.38 7.71
CA ASN A 291 -11.13 10.50 8.60
C ASN A 291 -11.67 11.67 7.79
N PRO A 292 -12.91 12.13 8.03
CA PRO A 292 -13.49 13.24 7.28
C PRO A 292 -12.93 14.60 7.69
N ASN A 293 -12.16 14.69 8.79
CA ASN A 293 -11.60 15.94 9.26
C ASN A 293 -10.37 16.35 8.45
N ALA A 294 -10.58 17.23 7.48
CA ALA A 294 -9.55 17.79 6.61
C ALA A 294 -8.40 18.50 7.36
N GLN A 295 -8.61 19.00 8.59
CA GLN A 295 -7.53 19.62 9.36
C GLN A 295 -6.55 18.62 9.95
N THR A 296 -6.95 17.35 10.07
CA THR A 296 -6.14 16.34 10.77
C THR A 296 -5.85 15.10 9.92
N GLY A 297 -6.33 15.05 8.68
CA GLY A 297 -6.09 13.94 7.77
C GLY A 297 -6.51 14.27 6.35
N GLY A 298 -6.55 13.25 5.51
CA GLY A 298 -7.14 13.33 4.18
C GLY A 298 -6.15 13.59 3.05
N SER A 299 -4.88 13.91 3.33
CA SER A 299 -3.88 14.09 2.27
C SER A 299 -3.55 12.76 1.59
N GLY A 300 -3.52 12.76 0.27
CA GLY A 300 -2.90 11.70 -0.53
C GLY A 300 -1.42 11.64 -0.21
N LEU A 301 -0.71 12.74 -0.47
CA LEU A 301 0.68 12.95 -0.07
C LEU A 301 0.78 14.18 0.84
N ASN A 302 1.38 14.04 2.02
CA ASN A 302 1.64 15.12 2.95
C ASN A 302 3.15 15.32 3.14
N PHE A 303 3.62 16.54 2.92
CA PHE A 303 5.00 16.95 3.16
C PHE A 303 4.99 18.07 4.19
N GLN A 304 5.50 17.77 5.38
CA GLN A 304 5.59 18.74 6.47
C GLN A 304 7.02 18.81 6.98
N GLY A 305 7.73 19.90 6.71
CA GLY A 305 9.15 19.97 7.04
C GLY A 305 9.79 21.30 6.70
N GLY A 306 11.11 21.28 6.52
CA GLY A 306 11.88 22.43 6.04
C GLY A 306 12.70 22.10 4.79
N GLN A 307 13.54 23.05 4.36
CA GLN A 307 14.27 22.99 3.07
C GLN A 307 15.13 21.74 2.83
N THR A 308 15.55 21.02 3.87
CA THR A 308 16.32 19.77 3.73
C THR A 308 15.45 18.52 3.59
N GLN A 309 14.12 18.68 3.59
CA GLN A 309 13.18 17.69 3.08
C GLN A 309 13.11 17.85 1.57
N THR A 310 13.78 16.98 0.83
CA THR A 310 13.92 17.04 -0.64
C THR A 310 13.38 15.78 -1.30
N GLY A 311 13.25 15.77 -2.62
CA GLY A 311 12.91 14.56 -3.35
C GLY A 311 12.14 14.78 -4.64
N VAL A 312 11.65 13.67 -5.18
CA VAL A 312 10.94 13.61 -6.46
C VAL A 312 9.65 12.81 -6.32
N VAL A 313 8.57 13.36 -6.86
CA VAL A 313 7.25 12.74 -6.97
C VAL A 313 6.90 12.61 -8.46
N SER A 314 6.90 11.38 -8.97
CA SER A 314 6.67 11.15 -10.41
C SER A 314 5.88 9.88 -10.70
N ARG A 315 5.04 9.91 -11.75
CA ARG A 315 4.26 8.76 -12.25
C ARG A 315 3.28 8.16 -11.24
N ASN A 316 2.83 8.91 -10.25
CA ASN A 316 1.83 8.43 -9.28
C ASN A 316 0.40 8.69 -9.79
N ILE A 317 -0.57 7.95 -9.25
CA ILE A 317 -2.00 8.26 -9.38
C ILE A 317 -2.50 8.64 -7.99
N ILE A 318 -3.01 9.87 -7.84
CA ILE A 318 -3.44 10.45 -6.57
C ILE A 318 -4.88 10.98 -6.75
N ARG A 319 -5.87 10.31 -6.15
CA ARG A 319 -7.30 10.63 -6.39
C ARG A 319 -8.23 10.31 -5.23
N GLY A 320 -9.34 11.04 -5.12
CA GLY A 320 -10.39 10.75 -4.14
C GLY A 320 -9.98 10.96 -2.67
N ASN A 321 -8.83 11.61 -2.43
CA ASN A 321 -8.39 12.02 -1.09
C ASN A 321 -9.05 13.38 -0.75
N LEU A 322 -8.95 13.85 0.50
CA LEU A 322 -9.44 15.21 0.84
C LEU A 322 -8.54 16.31 0.27
N TYR A 323 -7.24 16.00 0.13
CA TYR A 323 -6.24 16.78 -0.58
C TYR A 323 -5.38 15.84 -1.41
N GLY A 324 -4.99 16.21 -2.63
CA GLY A 324 -4.06 15.41 -3.42
C GLY A 324 -2.67 15.47 -2.80
N VAL A 325 -2.12 16.67 -2.73
CA VAL A 325 -0.84 16.99 -2.10
C VAL A 325 -1.02 18.13 -1.09
N THR A 326 -0.39 18.02 0.08
CA THR A 326 -0.27 19.15 1.03
C THR A 326 1.20 19.46 1.29
N MET A 327 1.60 20.72 1.03
CA MET A 327 2.93 21.24 1.36
C MET A 327 2.84 22.14 2.59
N LEU A 328 3.54 21.78 3.66
CA LEU A 328 3.46 22.44 4.97
C LEU A 328 4.86 22.75 5.50
N ARG A 329 5.01 23.92 6.12
CA ARG A 329 6.22 24.32 6.85
C ARG A 329 6.19 23.86 8.30
N SER A 330 7.35 23.48 8.85
CA SER A 330 7.48 23.05 10.26
C SER A 330 7.28 24.21 11.25
N THR A 331 7.67 25.43 10.87
CA THR A 331 7.44 26.67 11.62
C THR A 331 7.04 27.79 10.68
N ALA A 332 6.51 28.89 11.21
CA ALA A 332 5.92 29.90 10.34
C ALA A 332 6.90 30.74 9.50
N THR A 333 8.15 30.78 9.94
CA THR A 333 9.21 31.63 9.39
C THR A 333 10.30 30.85 8.66
N ALA A 334 10.29 29.51 8.75
CA ALA A 334 11.27 28.68 8.08
C ALA A 334 10.85 28.36 6.62
N PRO A 335 11.81 28.23 5.69
CA PRO A 335 11.53 27.68 4.36
C PRO A 335 10.95 26.27 4.47
N GLY A 336 9.95 25.97 3.65
CA GLY A 336 9.29 24.67 3.57
C GLY A 336 10.09 23.62 2.81
N PRO A 337 9.51 22.44 2.53
CA PRO A 337 10.15 21.38 1.76
C PRO A 337 10.62 21.82 0.36
N ARG A 338 11.52 21.04 -0.26
CA ARG A 338 12.05 21.23 -1.63
C ARG A 338 11.85 19.95 -2.45
N VAL A 339 10.60 19.56 -2.61
CA VAL A 339 10.18 18.35 -3.34
C VAL A 339 9.69 18.77 -4.73
N SER A 340 10.21 18.14 -5.77
CA SER A 340 9.75 18.35 -7.14
C SER A 340 8.65 17.36 -7.51
N PHE A 341 7.64 17.83 -8.23
CA PHE A 341 6.56 17.04 -8.81
C PHE A 341 6.67 16.96 -10.34
N GLY A 342 7.83 17.31 -10.89
CA GLY A 342 8.13 17.38 -12.31
C GLY A 342 8.85 18.68 -12.66
N ASN A 343 10.03 18.56 -13.25
CA ASN A 343 10.84 19.66 -13.76
C ASN A 343 11.52 19.21 -15.05
N LEU A 344 11.02 19.66 -16.21
CA LEU A 344 11.52 19.25 -17.53
C LEU A 344 12.94 19.75 -17.83
N ALA A 345 13.42 20.75 -17.09
CA ALA A 345 14.80 21.22 -17.17
C ALA A 345 15.75 20.43 -16.24
N SER A 346 15.22 19.57 -15.38
CA SER A 346 16.03 18.78 -14.45
C SER A 346 16.85 17.70 -15.18
N PRO A 347 18.14 17.53 -14.85
CA PRO A 347 18.93 16.41 -15.34
C PRO A 347 18.54 15.07 -14.66
N ASP A 348 17.77 15.10 -13.57
CA ASP A 348 17.27 13.89 -12.92
C ASP A 348 16.16 13.25 -13.77
N THR A 349 16.51 12.16 -14.46
CA THR A 349 15.57 11.38 -15.30
C THR A 349 14.34 10.81 -14.57
N THR A 350 14.34 10.84 -13.22
CA THR A 350 13.16 10.48 -12.43
C THR A 350 12.19 11.65 -12.26
N ASP A 351 12.66 12.90 -12.33
CA ASP A 351 11.93 14.14 -12.09
C ASP A 351 11.18 14.66 -13.33
N VAL A 352 10.29 13.83 -13.87
CA VAL A 352 9.58 14.12 -15.12
C VAL A 352 8.10 14.41 -14.92
N GLY A 353 7.64 14.48 -13.67
CA GLY A 353 6.22 14.53 -13.34
C GLY A 353 5.47 13.28 -13.78
N ARG A 354 4.50 13.42 -14.67
CA ARG A 354 3.55 12.37 -15.11
C ARG A 354 2.73 11.79 -13.98
N ASN A 355 2.54 12.53 -12.90
CA ASN A 355 1.55 12.22 -11.89
C ASN A 355 0.17 12.51 -12.45
N ARG A 356 -0.82 11.72 -12.05
CA ARG A 356 -2.23 12.03 -12.25
C ARG A 356 -2.81 12.47 -10.91
N LEU A 357 -3.11 13.76 -10.77
CA LEU A 357 -3.73 14.34 -9.58
C LEU A 357 -5.14 14.77 -9.97
N THR A 358 -6.16 14.02 -9.53
CA THR A 358 -7.53 14.28 -9.96
C THR A 358 -8.55 13.98 -8.87
N GLY A 359 -9.52 14.86 -8.70
CA GLY A 359 -10.70 14.60 -7.87
C GLY A 359 -10.35 14.41 -6.40
N ASN A 360 -9.31 15.09 -5.93
CA ASN A 360 -9.04 15.20 -4.50
C ASN A 360 -9.73 16.47 -3.99
N GLY A 361 -10.52 16.39 -2.94
CA GLY A 361 -11.32 17.54 -2.54
C GLY A 361 -12.03 17.38 -1.21
N ASN A 362 -12.37 18.52 -0.62
CA ASN A 362 -13.10 18.63 0.63
C ASN A 362 -13.97 19.88 0.61
N GLY A 363 -15.08 19.89 1.36
CA GLY A 363 -15.99 21.03 1.40
C GLY A 363 -16.62 21.40 0.04
N GLY A 364 -16.65 20.48 -0.92
CA GLY A 364 -17.13 20.73 -2.30
C GLY A 364 -16.11 21.40 -3.23
N GLN A 365 -14.89 21.67 -2.75
CA GLN A 365 -13.78 22.24 -3.53
C GLN A 365 -12.76 21.15 -3.88
N ILE A 366 -12.08 21.31 -5.02
CA ILE A 366 -10.99 20.42 -5.46
C ILE A 366 -9.67 21.02 -5.00
N TYR A 367 -8.84 20.19 -4.38
CA TYR A 367 -7.50 20.52 -3.90
C TYR A 367 -6.53 19.42 -4.35
N ASP A 368 -6.28 19.34 -5.66
CA ASP A 368 -5.32 18.38 -6.22
C ASP A 368 -3.89 18.73 -5.77
N PHE A 369 -3.59 20.02 -5.58
CA PHE A 369 -2.35 20.47 -4.94
C PHE A 369 -2.63 21.64 -4.00
N TYR A 370 -2.21 21.53 -2.74
CA TYR A 370 -2.38 22.57 -1.72
C TYR A 370 -1.01 23.05 -1.22
N ASN A 371 -0.54 24.18 -1.75
CA ASN A 371 0.68 24.82 -1.29
C ASN A 371 0.37 25.75 -0.11
N ASN A 372 0.77 25.39 1.10
CA ASN A 372 0.63 26.25 2.28
C ASN A 372 1.97 26.80 2.76
N THR A 373 2.89 27.05 1.84
CA THR A 373 4.19 27.65 2.11
C THR A 373 4.43 28.86 1.20
N ALA A 374 5.39 29.70 1.56
CA ALA A 374 5.83 30.82 0.72
C ALA A 374 6.78 30.40 -0.42
N ASP A 375 7.13 29.10 -0.47
CA ASP A 375 8.09 28.57 -1.43
C ASP A 375 7.37 28.11 -2.71
N ALA A 376 8.06 28.27 -3.84
CA ALA A 376 7.56 27.79 -5.12
C ALA A 376 7.87 26.29 -5.32
N PHE A 377 7.02 25.62 -6.09
CA PHE A 377 7.14 24.20 -6.42
C PHE A 377 6.94 23.96 -7.91
N THR A 378 7.79 23.11 -8.48
CA THR A 378 7.66 22.64 -9.87
C THR A 378 6.77 21.40 -9.91
N ALA A 379 5.75 21.44 -10.76
CA ALA A 379 4.74 20.41 -10.95
C ALA A 379 4.39 20.24 -12.43
N GLU A 380 5.40 20.34 -13.28
CA GLU A 380 5.26 20.22 -14.73
C GLU A 380 4.95 18.78 -15.18
N ASN A 381 4.43 18.65 -16.39
CA ASN A 381 4.19 17.41 -17.12
C ASN A 381 3.28 16.42 -16.37
N ASN A 382 2.34 16.94 -15.57
CA ASN A 382 1.35 16.16 -14.82
C ASN A 382 -0.03 16.19 -15.49
N ASP A 383 -0.84 15.14 -15.28
CA ASP A 383 -2.24 15.04 -15.69
C ASP A 383 -3.15 15.50 -14.54
N TRP A 384 -3.82 16.63 -14.75
CA TRP A 384 -4.71 17.26 -13.77
C TRP A 384 -6.20 16.97 -14.05
N GLY A 385 -6.48 16.07 -15.01
CA GLY A 385 -7.86 15.70 -15.37
C GLY A 385 -8.60 16.72 -16.24
N SER A 386 -7.92 17.80 -16.68
CA SER A 386 -8.47 18.82 -17.57
C SER A 386 -7.46 19.19 -18.66
N ALA A 387 -7.96 19.63 -19.81
CA ALA A 387 -7.15 20.21 -20.89
C ALA A 387 -7.06 21.76 -20.81
N SER A 388 -7.79 22.39 -19.88
CA SER A 388 -7.86 23.84 -19.71
C SER A 388 -7.00 24.28 -18.53
N ALA A 389 -5.98 25.10 -18.79
CA ALA A 389 -5.13 25.68 -17.75
C ALA A 389 -5.96 26.42 -16.69
N ALA A 390 -6.99 27.18 -17.10
CA ALA A 390 -7.86 27.90 -16.19
C ALA A 390 -8.67 26.98 -15.27
N VAL A 391 -9.05 25.77 -15.72
CA VAL A 391 -9.72 24.79 -14.85
C VAL A 391 -8.71 24.17 -13.89
N ILE A 392 -7.50 23.84 -14.38
CA ILE A 392 -6.43 23.27 -13.55
C ILE A 392 -6.04 24.24 -12.43
N GLU A 393 -5.95 25.53 -12.74
CA GLU A 393 -5.70 26.60 -11.76
C GLU A 393 -6.64 26.49 -10.55
N THR A 394 -7.95 26.28 -10.79
CA THR A 394 -8.95 26.17 -9.70
C THR A 394 -8.80 24.93 -8.82
N HIS A 395 -7.94 23.96 -9.20
CA HIS A 395 -7.65 22.75 -8.42
C HIS A 395 -6.37 22.87 -7.60
N ILE A 396 -5.62 23.97 -7.77
CA ILE A 396 -4.33 24.23 -7.14
C ILE A 396 -4.49 25.45 -6.23
N PHE A 397 -4.26 25.27 -4.93
CA PHE A 397 -4.25 26.39 -3.99
C PHE A 397 -2.82 26.90 -3.81
N HIS A 398 -2.52 28.12 -4.26
CA HIS A 398 -1.18 28.69 -4.31
C HIS A 398 -1.20 30.24 -4.40
N GLN A 399 -0.11 30.85 -4.91
CA GLN A 399 0.10 32.32 -4.93
C GLN A 399 -1.09 33.13 -5.51
N PRO A 400 -1.71 32.75 -6.64
CA PRO A 400 -2.95 33.36 -7.15
C PRO A 400 -4.11 33.46 -6.16
N ASP A 401 -4.30 32.46 -5.29
CA ASP A 401 -5.35 32.49 -4.25
C ASP A 401 -4.93 33.32 -3.03
N ASN A 402 -3.64 33.34 -2.72
CA ASN A 402 -3.07 34.09 -1.61
C ASN A 402 -1.64 34.50 -1.92
N ALA A 403 -1.44 35.82 -2.08
CA ALA A 403 -0.16 36.41 -2.47
C ALA A 403 1.02 36.14 -1.51
N ALA A 404 0.76 35.66 -0.28
CA ALA A 404 1.81 35.26 0.66
C ALA A 404 2.36 33.83 0.41
N LEU A 405 1.72 33.06 -0.47
CA LEU A 405 2.10 31.70 -0.82
C LEU A 405 3.02 31.70 -2.05
N GLY A 406 3.77 30.62 -2.23
CA GLY A 406 4.61 30.44 -3.40
C GLY A 406 3.85 29.86 -4.59
N LEU A 407 4.38 30.13 -5.80
CA LEU A 407 3.81 29.64 -7.05
C LEU A 407 3.95 28.12 -7.16
N VAL A 408 2.92 27.47 -7.68
CA VAL A 408 3.01 26.09 -8.16
C VAL A 408 3.08 26.17 -9.68
N ASP A 409 4.23 25.85 -10.24
CA ASP A 409 4.46 25.88 -11.68
C ASP A 409 4.06 24.54 -12.30
N PHE A 410 2.84 24.49 -12.85
CA PHE A 410 2.25 23.26 -13.39
C PHE A 410 2.28 23.18 -14.92
N GLN A 411 2.80 24.20 -15.60
CA GLN A 411 2.87 24.25 -17.06
C GLN A 411 4.28 23.88 -17.56
N PRO A 412 4.41 23.06 -18.61
CA PRO A 412 3.34 22.44 -19.38
C PRO A 412 2.67 21.31 -18.59
N PHE A 413 1.37 21.05 -18.81
CA PHE A 413 0.66 19.90 -18.25
C PHE A 413 0.29 18.88 -19.33
N LEU A 414 0.06 17.63 -18.93
CA LEU A 414 -0.44 16.59 -19.81
C LEU A 414 -1.92 16.84 -20.11
N THR A 415 -2.26 16.89 -21.39
CA THR A 415 -3.64 16.85 -21.83
C THR A 415 -4.18 15.44 -21.60
N PRO A 416 -5.31 15.26 -20.88
CA PRO A 416 -5.90 13.95 -20.69
C PRO A 416 -6.17 13.31 -22.05
N VAL A 417 -5.76 12.05 -22.23
CA VAL A 417 -6.19 11.27 -23.40
C VAL A 417 -7.71 11.11 -23.23
N THR A 418 -8.49 11.90 -23.96
CA THR A 418 -9.95 11.88 -23.94
C THR A 418 -10.43 10.44 -24.04
N THR A 419 -11.21 10.00 -23.05
CA THR A 419 -11.98 8.76 -23.10
C THR A 419 -12.75 8.73 -24.41
N ARG A 420 -12.57 7.64 -25.18
CA ARG A 420 -13.32 7.32 -26.41
C ARG A 420 -14.75 7.86 -26.33
N ALA A 421 -15.14 8.69 -27.30
CA ALA A 421 -16.50 9.22 -27.40
C ALA A 421 -17.51 8.09 -27.16
N ALA A 422 -18.53 8.33 -26.34
CA ALA A 422 -19.57 7.37 -26.03
C ALA A 422 -20.09 6.75 -27.34
N ALA A 423 -20.25 5.43 -27.37
CA ALA A 423 -20.83 4.77 -28.53
C ALA A 423 -22.20 5.41 -28.82
N PRO A 424 -22.52 5.77 -30.08
CA PRO A 424 -23.81 6.34 -30.40
C PRO A 424 -24.92 5.41 -29.93
N ALA A 425 -25.98 5.97 -29.34
CA ALA A 425 -27.09 5.18 -28.82
C ALA A 425 -27.74 4.34 -29.94
N THR A 426 -28.17 3.12 -29.62
CA THR A 426 -28.72 2.20 -30.62
C THR A 426 -30.08 2.67 -31.13
N LEU A 427 -30.24 2.79 -32.44
CA LEU A 427 -31.53 2.99 -33.10
C LEU A 427 -32.16 1.62 -33.38
N ALA A 428 -33.39 1.40 -32.91
CA ALA A 428 -34.14 0.21 -33.28
C ALA A 428 -34.57 0.34 -34.76
N ALA A 429 -34.08 -0.54 -35.63
CA ALA A 429 -34.47 -0.56 -37.04
C ALA A 429 -34.83 -1.98 -37.47
N ALA A 430 -36.03 -2.15 -38.02
CA ALA A 430 -36.42 -3.37 -38.71
C ALA A 430 -36.28 -3.16 -40.23
N VAL A 431 -35.67 -4.13 -40.92
CA VAL A 431 -35.38 -4.03 -42.35
C VAL A 431 -35.94 -5.24 -43.07
N PHE A 432 -36.84 -5.00 -44.04
CA PHE A 432 -37.56 -6.06 -44.74
C PHE A 432 -38.03 -5.63 -46.15
N PRO A 433 -38.25 -6.56 -47.09
CA PRO A 433 -37.88 -7.98 -46.99
C PRO A 433 -36.36 -8.16 -47.03
N ASN A 434 -35.88 -9.24 -46.42
CA ASN A 434 -34.47 -9.62 -46.47
C ASN A 434 -34.38 -11.16 -46.64
N PRO A 435 -34.03 -11.69 -47.83
CA PRO A 435 -33.46 -10.98 -48.98
C PRO A 435 -34.41 -10.00 -49.68
N ALA A 436 -33.87 -8.93 -50.26
CA ALA A 436 -34.61 -7.97 -51.08
C ALA A 436 -34.40 -8.24 -52.58
N THR A 437 -35.47 -8.15 -53.36
CA THR A 437 -35.43 -8.31 -54.83
C THR A 437 -35.44 -6.97 -55.56
N GLU A 438 -36.25 -6.01 -55.09
CA GLU A 438 -36.38 -4.68 -55.74
C GLU A 438 -36.11 -3.52 -54.77
N GLN A 439 -36.56 -3.63 -53.52
CA GLN A 439 -36.46 -2.59 -52.51
C GLN A 439 -36.41 -3.13 -51.08
N LEU A 440 -35.86 -2.32 -50.17
CA LEU A 440 -35.90 -2.50 -48.73
C LEU A 440 -36.80 -1.46 -48.08
N THR A 441 -37.59 -1.88 -47.09
CA THR A 441 -38.28 -0.98 -46.16
C THR A 441 -37.52 -0.95 -44.85
N PHE A 442 -37.23 0.25 -44.36
CA PHE A 442 -36.69 0.49 -43.03
C PHE A 442 -37.82 1.03 -42.14
N ALA A 443 -38.10 0.32 -41.05
CA ALA A 443 -39.03 0.76 -40.02
C ALA A 443 -38.26 1.17 -38.76
N LEU A 444 -38.47 2.42 -38.35
CA LEU A 444 -37.82 3.12 -37.24
C LEU A 444 -38.89 3.61 -36.25
N PRO A 445 -38.51 3.88 -34.99
CA PRO A 445 -39.31 4.67 -34.07
C PRO A 445 -39.78 5.99 -34.72
N ALA A 446 -41.01 6.39 -34.44
CA ALA A 446 -41.57 7.63 -34.97
C ALA A 446 -40.73 8.82 -34.48
N SER A 447 -40.13 9.55 -35.43
CA SER A 447 -39.31 10.72 -35.15
C SER A 447 -39.40 11.69 -36.34
N PRO A 448 -39.49 13.01 -36.09
CA PRO A 448 -39.49 14.02 -37.15
C PRO A 448 -38.09 14.27 -37.75
N ALA A 449 -37.03 13.70 -37.15
CA ALA A 449 -35.66 13.90 -37.59
C ALA A 449 -35.36 13.18 -38.92
N PRO A 450 -34.61 13.79 -39.85
CA PRO A 450 -34.12 13.09 -41.02
C PRO A 450 -33.18 11.95 -40.62
N ALA A 451 -33.13 10.91 -41.43
CA ALA A 451 -32.19 9.81 -41.27
C ALA A 451 -31.22 9.76 -42.47
N GLU A 452 -30.03 9.22 -42.26
CA GLU A 452 -29.05 8.97 -43.30
C GLU A 452 -28.74 7.48 -43.36
N LEU A 453 -29.00 6.86 -44.51
CA LEU A 453 -28.62 5.48 -44.81
C LEU A 453 -27.29 5.45 -45.55
N ARG A 454 -26.32 4.72 -45.03
CA ARG A 454 -25.10 4.31 -45.74
C ARG A 454 -25.09 2.81 -45.93
N VAL A 455 -24.82 2.35 -47.13
CA VAL A 455 -24.72 0.93 -47.48
C VAL A 455 -23.30 0.61 -47.88
N TYR A 456 -22.79 -0.53 -47.41
CA TYR A 456 -21.44 -1.00 -47.63
C TYR A 456 -21.47 -2.42 -48.22
N ASP A 457 -20.53 -2.71 -49.12
CA ASP A 457 -20.27 -4.09 -49.54
C ASP A 457 -19.49 -4.87 -48.47
N VAL A 458 -19.27 -6.17 -48.68
CA VAL A 458 -18.51 -7.03 -47.75
C VAL A 458 -17.06 -6.61 -47.54
N ALA A 459 -16.50 -5.80 -48.45
CA ALA A 459 -15.15 -5.23 -48.31
C ALA A 459 -15.16 -3.88 -47.57
N GLY A 460 -16.32 -3.42 -47.09
CA GLY A 460 -16.47 -2.15 -46.36
C GLY A 460 -16.52 -0.92 -47.25
N ARG A 461 -16.62 -1.07 -48.58
CA ARG A 461 -16.72 0.08 -49.51
C ARG A 461 -18.14 0.60 -49.55
N VAL A 462 -18.31 1.92 -49.49
CA VAL A 462 -19.63 2.58 -49.58
C VAL A 462 -20.21 2.37 -50.98
N ARG A 463 -21.43 1.84 -51.05
CA ARG A 463 -22.19 1.60 -52.28
C ARG A 463 -23.38 2.54 -52.44
N ALA A 464 -23.88 3.08 -51.35
CA ALA A 464 -24.91 4.11 -51.38
C ALA A 464 -24.83 4.98 -50.12
N THR A 465 -25.16 6.26 -50.27
CA THR A 465 -25.44 7.19 -49.19
C THR A 465 -26.72 7.93 -49.54
N VAL A 466 -27.73 7.88 -48.67
CA VAL A 466 -29.06 8.41 -48.94
C VAL A 466 -29.57 9.17 -47.72
N ALA A 467 -29.88 10.45 -47.89
CA ALA A 467 -30.65 11.21 -46.92
C ALA A 467 -32.15 10.90 -47.12
N VAL A 468 -32.84 10.52 -46.05
CA VAL A 468 -34.24 10.14 -46.08
C VAL A 468 -35.01 10.88 -45.00
N LYS A 469 -36.26 11.20 -45.28
CA LYS A 469 -37.21 11.70 -44.29
C LYS A 469 -38.28 10.62 -44.07
N PRO A 470 -38.18 9.80 -43.01
CA PRO A 470 -39.15 8.75 -42.75
C PRO A 470 -40.57 9.33 -42.59
N VAL A 471 -41.55 8.73 -43.24
CA VAL A 471 -42.97 9.06 -43.06
C VAL A 471 -43.57 8.02 -42.13
N ASN A 472 -44.12 8.46 -40.98
CA ASN A 472 -44.60 7.58 -39.91
C ASN A 472 -43.57 6.50 -39.49
N GLY A 473 -42.30 6.90 -39.39
CA GLY A 473 -41.21 5.99 -39.02
C GLY A 473 -40.80 5.01 -40.12
N ARG A 474 -41.25 5.17 -41.37
CA ARG A 474 -40.90 4.27 -42.46
C ARG A 474 -40.35 5.00 -43.68
N PHE A 475 -39.41 4.35 -44.37
CA PHE A 475 -39.03 4.74 -45.72
C PHE A 475 -38.64 3.49 -46.53
N ALA A 476 -38.85 3.56 -47.84
CA ALA A 476 -38.42 2.53 -48.79
C ALA A 476 -37.18 3.02 -49.55
N TRP A 477 -36.28 2.10 -49.88
CA TRP A 477 -35.10 2.36 -50.69
C TRP A 477 -34.89 1.25 -51.71
N SER A 478 -34.70 1.61 -52.99
CA SER A 478 -34.51 0.65 -54.07
C SER A 478 -33.09 0.06 -54.05
N VAL A 479 -32.99 -1.26 -54.22
CA VAL A 479 -31.71 -1.98 -54.33
C VAL A 479 -31.28 -2.22 -55.78
N GLY A 480 -31.99 -1.65 -56.78
CA GLY A 480 -31.76 -1.95 -58.20
C GLY A 480 -30.34 -1.65 -58.71
N GLN A 481 -29.64 -0.71 -58.07
CA GLN A 481 -28.24 -0.35 -58.38
C GLN A 481 -27.20 -1.26 -57.70
N LEU A 482 -27.64 -2.21 -56.87
CA LEU A 482 -26.77 -3.19 -56.22
C LEU A 482 -26.80 -4.52 -56.99
N ALA A 483 -25.65 -5.17 -57.12
CA ALA A 483 -25.57 -6.55 -57.59
C ALA A 483 -26.15 -7.53 -56.55
N ALA A 484 -26.45 -8.77 -56.97
CA ALA A 484 -26.82 -9.81 -56.02
C ALA A 484 -25.67 -10.08 -55.05
N GLY A 485 -25.96 -10.18 -53.74
CA GLY A 485 -24.93 -10.34 -52.72
C GLY A 485 -25.31 -9.83 -51.33
N LEU A 486 -24.38 -9.94 -50.39
CA LEU A 486 -24.54 -9.49 -49.01
C LEU A 486 -24.01 -8.06 -48.82
N TYR A 487 -24.78 -7.24 -48.13
CA TYR A 487 -24.46 -5.85 -47.81
C TYR A 487 -24.63 -5.60 -46.33
N THR A 488 -23.90 -4.61 -45.80
CA THR A 488 -24.17 -4.04 -44.49
C THR A 488 -24.67 -2.62 -44.63
N TYR A 489 -25.43 -2.15 -43.65
CA TYR A 489 -25.87 -0.77 -43.61
C TYR A 489 -25.55 -0.12 -42.27
N ARG A 490 -25.40 1.19 -42.31
CA ARG A 490 -25.42 2.09 -41.16
C ARG A 490 -26.51 3.13 -41.40
N LEU A 491 -27.47 3.19 -40.49
CA LEU A 491 -28.56 4.15 -40.52
C LEU A 491 -28.42 5.08 -39.31
N THR A 492 -28.37 6.39 -39.54
CA THR A 492 -28.20 7.38 -38.48
C THR A 492 -29.42 8.28 -38.42
N GLN A 493 -30.01 8.47 -37.24
CA GLN A 493 -31.09 9.43 -37.01
C GLN A 493 -30.80 10.22 -35.73
N GLY A 494 -30.46 11.50 -35.88
CA GLY A 494 -29.93 12.31 -34.78
C GLY A 494 -28.65 11.72 -34.18
N ALA A 495 -28.61 11.51 -32.86
CA ALA A 495 -27.47 10.90 -32.16
C ALA A 495 -27.52 9.36 -32.10
N THR A 496 -28.53 8.74 -32.72
CA THR A 496 -28.74 7.29 -32.69
C THR A 496 -28.30 6.61 -33.98
N VAL A 497 -27.80 5.37 -33.89
CA VAL A 497 -27.31 4.60 -35.02
C VAL A 497 -27.86 3.17 -34.99
N ALA A 498 -28.35 2.69 -36.13
CA ALA A 498 -28.64 1.28 -36.38
C ALA A 498 -27.63 0.74 -37.38
N THR A 499 -27.20 -0.51 -37.18
CA THR A 499 -26.40 -1.24 -38.16
C THR A 499 -26.99 -2.62 -38.36
N GLY A 500 -26.93 -3.12 -39.59
CA GLY A 500 -27.39 -4.47 -39.89
C GLY A 500 -26.89 -4.95 -41.23
N LYS A 501 -27.39 -6.10 -41.66
CA LYS A 501 -27.04 -6.73 -42.93
C LYS A 501 -28.30 -7.09 -43.72
N PHE A 502 -28.20 -7.04 -45.04
CA PHE A 502 -29.23 -7.54 -45.94
C PHE A 502 -28.62 -8.22 -47.16
N ALA A 503 -29.36 -9.14 -47.76
CA ALA A 503 -29.01 -9.78 -49.02
C ALA A 503 -29.87 -9.20 -50.15
N VAL A 504 -29.27 -9.01 -51.32
CA VAL A 504 -29.98 -8.74 -52.57
C VAL A 504 -30.06 -10.05 -53.36
N ALA A 505 -31.28 -10.51 -53.64
CA ALA A 505 -31.57 -11.67 -54.48
C ALA A 505 -32.13 -11.18 -55.82
N ARG A 506 -31.70 -11.77 -56.93
CA ARG A 506 -32.24 -11.47 -58.26
C ARG A 506 -32.77 -12.73 -58.91
#